data_AF-A0A537MVC9-F1
#
_entry.id   AF-A0A537MVC9-F1
#
_cell.length_a   1.000
_cell.length_b   1.000
_cell.length_c   1.000
_cell.angle_alpha   90.00
_cell.angle_beta   90.00
_cell.angle_gamma   90.00
#
_symmetry.space_group_name_H-M   'P 1'
#
loop_
_entity.id
_entity.type
_entity.pdbx_description
1 polymer ?
#
loop_
_entity_poly.entity_id
_entity_poly.type
_entity_poly.pdbx_seq_one_letter_code
_entity_poly.pdbx_strand_id
1 'polypeptide(L)'
;MIEPQAPLRTAPSPEALLSTQALKGERVTIYDVDAEGWAWGQLESDRYVGFMPASALGDPGPAPSHKVTALRTFVFPGPSIKLPPIEPLSFGCRLAVAQTEGPWV
;
A
#
# COMPACT_ATOMS: atom_id res chain seq x y z
N MET A 1 -3.94 -1.30 -0.93
CA MET A 1 -3.05 -0.83 -2.02
C MET A 1 -2.40 -2.01 -2.72
N ILE A 2 -2.42 -2.03 -4.06
CA ILE A 2 -1.70 -3.05 -4.85
C ILE A 2 -0.24 -2.66 -5.10
N GLU A 3 0.03 -1.35 -5.19
CA GLU A 3 1.38 -0.78 -5.24
C GLU A 3 2.00 -0.67 -3.83
N PRO A 4 3.34 -0.55 -3.71
CA PRO A 4 4.03 -0.35 -2.43
C PRO A 4 3.51 0.82 -1.59
N GLN A 5 3.11 1.88 -2.26
CA GLN A 5 2.51 3.08 -1.69
C GLN A 5 1.71 3.81 -2.76
N ALA A 6 0.73 4.63 -2.37
CA ALA A 6 0.07 5.56 -3.28
C ALA A 6 -0.17 6.93 -2.63
N PRO A 7 -0.22 8.01 -3.43
CA PRO A 7 -0.46 9.34 -2.90
C PRO A 7 -1.91 9.51 -2.44
N LEU A 8 -2.09 10.19 -1.31
CA LEU A 8 -3.36 10.77 -0.90
C LEU A 8 -3.26 12.30 -1.04
N ARG A 9 -4.09 12.88 -1.90
CA ARG A 9 -4.03 14.30 -2.30
C ARG A 9 -5.26 15.08 -1.84
N THR A 10 -5.13 16.39 -1.80
CA THR A 10 -6.22 17.30 -1.39
C THR A 10 -7.32 17.46 -2.44
N ALA A 11 -7.06 17.10 -3.70
CA ALA A 11 -8.00 17.17 -4.82
C ALA A 11 -7.73 16.03 -5.83
N PRO A 12 -8.71 15.67 -6.69
CA PRO A 12 -8.57 14.61 -7.72
C PRO A 12 -7.73 15.09 -8.91
N SER A 13 -6.46 15.42 -8.65
CA SER A 13 -5.50 15.87 -9.67
C SER A 13 -4.09 15.44 -9.29
N PRO A 14 -3.24 15.07 -10.25
CA PRO A 14 -1.85 14.70 -9.97
C PRO A 14 -1.00 15.90 -9.50
N GLU A 15 -1.41 17.13 -9.79
CA GLU A 15 -0.78 18.38 -9.35
C GLU A 15 -1.26 18.83 -7.96
N ALA A 16 -2.33 18.25 -7.42
CA ALA A 16 -2.86 18.61 -6.12
C ALA A 16 -1.87 18.30 -4.98
N LEU A 17 -1.94 19.08 -3.90
CA LEU A 17 -1.04 18.93 -2.76
C LEU A 17 -1.11 17.51 -2.19
N LEU A 18 0.06 16.93 -1.92
CA LEU A 18 0.18 15.66 -1.24
C LEU A 18 -0.12 15.86 0.25
N SER A 19 -1.14 15.17 0.74
CA SER A 19 -1.49 15.18 2.18
C SER A 19 -0.68 14.15 2.95
N THR A 20 -0.70 12.91 2.46
CA THR A 20 0.03 11.76 3.01
C THR A 20 0.16 10.68 1.92
N GLN A 21 0.67 9.50 2.28
CA GLN A 21 0.73 8.34 1.39
C GLN A 21 0.13 7.12 2.10
N ALA A 22 -0.71 6.38 1.37
CA ALA A 22 -1.19 5.07 1.80
C ALA A 22 -0.09 4.04 1.55
N LEU A 23 0.15 3.12 2.50
CA LEU A 23 1.15 2.06 2.35
C LEU A 23 0.52 0.73 1.90
N LYS A 24 1.32 -0.16 1.31
CA LYS A 24 0.88 -1.54 1.00
C LYS A 24 0.38 -2.24 2.26
N GLY A 25 -0.77 -2.89 2.13
CA GLY A 25 -1.49 -3.56 3.22
C GLY A 25 -2.23 -2.65 4.19
N GLU A 26 -2.16 -1.33 4.00
CA GLU A 26 -3.07 -0.41 4.69
C GLU A 26 -4.49 -0.52 4.10
N ARG A 27 -5.48 -0.37 4.98
CA ARG A 27 -6.90 -0.38 4.63
C ARG A 27 -7.37 1.04 4.41
N VAL A 28 -8.27 1.19 3.45
CA VAL A 28 -8.87 2.47 3.09
C VAL A 28 -10.37 2.25 2.97
N THR A 29 -11.16 3.15 3.56
CA THR A 29 -12.59 3.24 3.28
C THR A 29 -12.78 4.16 2.07
N ILE A 30 -13.39 3.65 1.01
CA ILE A 30 -13.68 4.42 -0.20
C ILE A 30 -15.13 4.92 -0.12
N TYR A 31 -15.30 6.22 -0.32
CA TYR A 31 -16.61 6.87 -0.31
C TYR A 31 -17.18 7.03 -1.71
N ASP A 32 -16.30 7.35 -2.67
CA ASP A 32 -16.68 7.52 -4.07
C ASP A 32 -15.50 7.24 -5.00
N VAL A 33 -15.81 6.91 -6.25
CA VAL A 33 -14.84 6.79 -7.34
C VAL A 33 -15.39 7.53 -8.54
N ASP A 34 -14.70 8.57 -8.98
CA ASP A 34 -15.14 9.37 -10.13
C ASP A 34 -14.82 8.68 -11.47
N ALA A 35 -15.37 9.22 -12.56
CA ALA A 35 -15.21 8.67 -13.90
C ALA A 35 -13.77 8.84 -14.44
N GLU A 36 -13.03 9.78 -13.86
CA GLU A 36 -11.65 10.12 -14.18
C GLU A 36 -10.63 9.22 -13.46
N GLY A 37 -11.10 8.30 -12.61
CA GLY A 37 -10.28 7.28 -11.96
C GLY A 37 -9.67 7.70 -10.63
N TRP A 38 -10.25 8.69 -9.94
CA TRP A 38 -9.90 9.05 -8.57
C TRP A 38 -10.86 8.43 -7.57
N ALA A 39 -10.29 7.84 -6.53
CA ALA A 39 -11.03 7.39 -5.37
C ALA A 39 -10.93 8.42 -4.25
N TRP A 40 -12.06 8.92 -3.79
CA TRP A 40 -12.15 9.71 -2.56
C TRP A 40 -12.35 8.78 -1.38
N GLY A 41 -11.47 8.84 -0.40
CA GLY A 41 -11.48 7.89 0.71
C GLY A 41 -10.69 8.33 1.93
N GLN A 42 -10.73 7.46 2.95
CA GLN A 42 -10.10 7.66 4.23
C GLN A 42 -9.17 6.52 4.59
N LEU A 43 -7.93 6.83 4.96
CA LEU A 43 -6.98 5.86 5.48
C LEU A 43 -7.41 5.40 6.87
N GLU A 44 -7.35 4.09 7.13
CA GLU A 44 -7.73 3.56 8.44
C GLU A 44 -6.70 3.86 9.53
N SER A 45 -5.41 3.95 9.19
CA SER A 45 -4.36 3.99 10.21
C SER A 45 -4.20 5.36 10.88
N ASP A 46 -4.33 6.44 10.10
CA ASP A 46 -4.10 7.82 10.55
C ASP A 46 -5.32 8.74 10.31
N ARG A 47 -6.40 8.19 9.73
CA ARG A 47 -7.69 8.85 9.47
C ARG A 47 -7.64 10.00 8.47
N TYR A 48 -6.54 10.19 7.74
CA TYR A 48 -6.48 11.18 6.67
C TYR A 48 -7.50 10.88 5.58
N VAL A 49 -8.12 11.94 5.05
CA VAL A 49 -9.13 11.90 4.00
C VAL A 49 -8.60 12.66 2.79
N GLY A 50 -8.79 12.11 1.59
CA GLY A 50 -8.37 12.75 0.35
C GLY A 50 -8.60 11.87 -0.86
N PHE A 51 -7.93 12.21 -1.96
CA PHE A 51 -8.07 11.57 -3.25
C PHE A 51 -6.83 10.74 -3.58
N MET A 52 -7.02 9.53 -4.08
CA MET A 52 -5.94 8.66 -4.55
C MET A 52 -6.31 8.05 -5.92
N PRO A 53 -5.33 7.63 -6.74
CA PRO A 53 -5.63 6.91 -7.97
C PRO A 53 -6.39 5.62 -7.65
N ALA A 54 -7.55 5.42 -8.26
CA ALA A 54 -8.35 4.20 -8.07
C ALA A 54 -7.59 2.95 -8.54
N SER A 55 -6.71 3.10 -9.54
CA SER A 55 -5.82 2.03 -10.01
C SER A 55 -4.82 1.51 -8.97
N ALA A 56 -4.54 2.27 -7.91
CA ALA A 56 -3.67 1.82 -6.83
C ALA A 56 -4.41 0.97 -5.79
N LEU A 57 -5.74 0.92 -5.85
CA LEU A 57 -6.59 0.11 -5.00
C LEU A 57 -6.71 -1.31 -5.55
N GLY A 58 -6.93 -2.25 -4.64
CA GLY A 58 -7.28 -3.62 -4.97
C GLY A 58 -8.23 -4.14 -3.92
N ASP A 59 -8.87 -5.27 -4.22
CA ASP A 59 -9.84 -5.85 -3.31
C ASP A 59 -9.24 -6.12 -1.93
N PRO A 60 -10.04 -6.01 -0.85
CA PRO A 60 -9.58 -6.36 0.47
C PRO A 60 -9.08 -7.81 0.55
N GLY A 61 -7.77 -8.00 0.61
CA GLY A 61 -7.16 -9.30 0.92
C GLY A 61 -7.35 -9.72 2.38
N PRO A 62 -6.73 -10.82 2.83
CA PRO A 62 -6.75 -11.24 4.24
C PRO A 62 -6.25 -10.15 5.20
N ALA A 63 -6.64 -10.24 6.47
CA ALA A 63 -6.13 -9.32 7.49
C ALA A 63 -4.59 -9.46 7.62
N PRO A 64 -3.84 -8.35 7.65
CA PRO A 64 -2.39 -8.43 7.77
C PRO A 64 -1.97 -9.02 9.12
N SER A 65 -1.02 -9.94 9.10
CA SER A 65 -0.44 -10.57 10.28
C SER A 65 0.91 -9.98 10.68
N HIS A 66 1.59 -9.31 9.74
CA HIS A 66 2.93 -8.77 9.93
C HIS A 66 3.03 -7.31 9.49
N LYS A 67 4.02 -6.61 10.05
CA LYS A 67 4.37 -5.24 9.72
C LYS A 67 5.87 -5.14 9.47
N VAL A 68 6.28 -4.49 8.39
CA VAL A 68 7.68 -4.21 8.09
C VAL A 68 8.24 -3.22 9.12
N THR A 69 9.30 -3.62 9.82
CA THR A 69 9.98 -2.80 10.85
C THR A 69 11.32 -2.22 10.40
N ALA A 70 11.91 -2.75 9.33
CA ALA A 70 13.05 -2.12 8.68
C ALA A 70 12.62 -0.84 7.95
N LEU A 71 13.54 0.13 7.79
CA LEU A 71 13.26 1.36 7.03
C LEU A 71 12.85 1.06 5.59
N ARG A 72 13.48 0.06 4.99
CA ARG A 72 13.18 -0.45 3.65
C ARG A 72 13.59 -1.92 3.56
N THR A 73 12.78 -2.71 2.88
CA THR A 73 13.08 -4.10 2.50
C THR A 73 12.60 -4.37 1.08
N PHE A 74 12.87 -5.56 0.54
CA PHE A 74 12.50 -5.96 -0.81
C PHE A 74 11.79 -7.31 -0.78
N VAL A 75 10.78 -7.44 -1.63
CA VAL A 75 10.16 -8.72 -1.94
C VAL A 75 10.91 -9.34 -3.11
N PHE A 76 11.22 -10.63 -2.95
CA PHE A 76 11.89 -11.44 -3.94
C PHE A 76 10.93 -12.49 -4.49
N PRO A 77 11.11 -12.97 -5.73
CA PRO A 77 10.24 -14.00 -6.31
C PRO A 77 10.44 -15.39 -5.69
N GLY A 78 11.37 -15.54 -4.74
CA GLY A 78 11.64 -16.75 -3.98
C GLY A 78 12.59 -16.49 -2.81
N PRO A 79 12.91 -17.51 -1.99
CA PRO A 79 13.66 -17.38 -0.74
C PRO A 79 15.18 -17.19 -0.97
N SER A 80 15.56 -16.15 -1.71
CA SER A 80 16.96 -15.82 -1.98
C SER A 80 17.15 -14.34 -2.28
N ILE A 81 18.03 -13.69 -1.51
CA ILE A 81 18.42 -12.27 -1.71
C ILE A 81 19.18 -12.04 -3.03
N LYS A 82 19.57 -13.11 -3.73
CA LYS A 82 20.29 -13.04 -5.01
C LYS A 82 19.35 -12.93 -6.21
N LEU A 83 18.05 -13.11 -6.02
CA LEU A 83 17.05 -12.95 -7.07
C LEU A 83 16.77 -11.46 -7.33
N PRO A 84 16.33 -11.09 -8.54
CA PRO A 84 15.92 -9.72 -8.81
C PRO A 84 14.70 -9.35 -7.94
N PRO A 85 14.73 -8.25 -7.17
CA PRO A 85 13.59 -7.84 -6.36
C PRO A 85 12.40 -7.42 -7.25
N ILE A 86 11.18 -7.75 -6.82
CA ILE A 86 9.95 -7.44 -7.56
C ILE A 86 9.21 -6.21 -7.03
N GLU A 87 9.31 -5.95 -5.72
CA GLU A 87 8.76 -4.73 -5.12
C GLU A 87 9.57 -4.30 -3.89
N PRO A 88 9.82 -2.99 -3.71
CA PRO A 88 10.32 -2.46 -2.45
C PRO A 88 9.17 -2.28 -1.46
N LEU A 89 9.39 -2.56 -0.18
CA LEU A 89 8.46 -2.25 0.89
C LEU A 89 9.11 -1.30 1.89
N SER A 90 8.33 -0.31 2.33
CA SER A 90 8.76 0.69 3.31
C SER A 90 8.42 0.26 4.73
N PHE A 91 9.04 0.92 5.70
CA PHE A 91 8.61 0.84 7.10
C PHE A 91 7.10 1.05 7.22
N GLY A 92 6.43 0.17 7.97
CA GLY A 92 5.01 0.28 8.22
C GLY A 92 4.10 -0.39 7.18
N CYS A 93 4.62 -0.81 6.03
CA CYS A 93 3.89 -1.72 5.13
C CYS A 93 3.43 -2.95 5.92
N ARG A 94 2.22 -3.42 5.64
CA ARG A 94 1.59 -4.55 6.31
C ARG A 94 1.39 -5.69 5.34
N LEU A 95 1.57 -6.92 5.80
CA LEU A 95 1.50 -8.12 4.96
C LEU A 95 0.65 -9.19 5.66
N ALA A 96 -0.14 -9.89 4.88
CA ALA A 96 -0.72 -11.17 5.27
C ALA A 96 0.24 -12.28 4.83
N VAL A 97 1.07 -12.74 5.76
CA VAL A 97 2.05 -13.83 5.51
C VAL A 97 1.31 -15.14 5.34
N ALA A 98 1.50 -15.80 4.20
CA ALA A 98 0.90 -17.09 3.90
C ALA A 98 1.73 -18.28 4.41
N GLN A 99 3.05 -18.15 4.42
CA GLN A 99 3.98 -19.19 4.82
C GLN A 99 5.31 -18.57 5.28
N THR A 100 6.04 -19.29 6.11
CA THR A 100 7.42 -18.97 6.48
C THR A 100 8.35 -20.14 6.12
N GLU A 101 9.54 -19.86 5.60
CA GLU A 101 10.56 -20.87 5.28
C GLU A 101 11.94 -20.40 5.74
N GLY A 102 12.46 -20.99 6.82
CA GLY A 102 13.73 -20.54 7.42
C GLY A 102 13.65 -19.06 7.82
N PRO A 103 14.56 -18.20 7.32
CA PRO A 103 14.52 -16.76 7.61
C PRO A 103 13.50 -15.98 6.75
N TRP A 104 12.75 -16.64 5.86
CA TRP A 104 11.83 -16.01 4.92
C TRP A 104 10.39 -16.01 5.44
N VAL A 105 9.73 -14.89 5.19
CA VAL A 105 8.31 -14.62 5.47
C VAL A 105 7.58 -14.21 4.19
#